data_AF-A0A6J5ZYG8-F1
#
_entry.id   AF-A0A6J5ZYG8-F1
#
_cell.length_a   1.000
_cell.length_b   1.000
_cell.length_c   1.000
_cell.angle_alpha   90.00
_cell.angle_beta   90.00
_cell.angle_gamma   90.00
#
_symmetry.space_group_name_H-M   'P 1'
#
loop_
_entity.id
_entity.type
_entity.pdbx_description
1 polymer ?
#
loop_
_entity_poly.entity_id
_entity_poly.type
_entity_poly.pdbx_seq_one_letter_code
_entity_poly.pdbx_strand_id
1 'polypeptide(L)'
;MNWEFAALAILAAALISGFAWYERTHPGSRMLALVATMAGLAAIGRIAFAPIPNVKPTTDIIFIAGFALGGAPGFVVGAVAALASNLLFGQGPWTPWQMVAWGLCGVFGALVGRATGQQIGRIWLALLCGLAGLGFGAIMDGSIWVTYAGGQGITQYLAISATSLPFNVAHALGNVVFALAFGPALLRAVMRYRTRLDVTWSEPAPRGAVAAGARAAVGPLAVIAIALVFAAAGLVPASAQAASSPLRAAQYLVAAQNSDGGWGSSSGARTNAVQTSWAVIGLASAGYDPLSVHSRGRSPAALLRGWAARARTTADIERTALALAAAGIRPSTGGLLTRLKRSQRSDGSFAGLINLTSYGLLALRASGRSASSSAVRKAAVWIAKRQNSDGGFNFARRGGASSIDDTAGALQALAAAGSGRGRAAQRAGRYLAARQNRDGGYALQPGGASNAQSTALAVQGLVSAGRNPDRQRRRGARSPLSFIRSLQSSRGSVRYSRASSATPVWVTSQSLAALAKRPLPVRIVR
;
A
#
# COMPACT_ATOMS: atom_id res chain seq x y z
N MET A 1 4.14 21.30 46.84
CA MET A 1 4.07 21.26 45.36
C MET A 1 2.62 20.98 44.99
N ASN A 2 1.95 21.89 44.27
CA ASN A 2 0.53 21.69 43.94
C ASN A 2 0.43 20.50 42.96
N TRP A 3 -0.28 19.44 43.35
CA TRP A 3 -0.33 18.15 42.62
C TRP A 3 -0.83 18.32 41.19
N GLU A 4 -1.72 19.29 40.96
CA GLU A 4 -2.21 19.68 39.64
C GLU A 4 -1.08 20.15 38.73
N PHE A 5 -0.22 21.06 39.23
CA PHE A 5 0.93 21.56 38.47
C PHE A 5 1.94 20.45 38.18
N ALA A 6 2.21 19.57 39.15
CA ALA A 6 3.11 18.43 38.96
C ALA A 6 2.57 17.48 37.89
N ALA A 7 1.27 17.15 37.93
CA ALA A 7 0.65 16.29 36.95
C ALA A 7 0.61 16.92 35.55
N LEU A 8 0.25 18.21 35.44
CA LEU A 8 0.28 18.93 34.16
C LEU A 8 1.70 19.02 33.59
N ALA A 9 2.72 19.19 34.44
CA ALA A 9 4.12 19.15 34.02
C ALA A 9 4.52 17.77 33.48
N ILE A 10 4.09 16.68 34.13
CA ILE A 10 4.32 15.30 33.66
C ILE A 10 3.61 15.07 32.32
N LEU A 11 2.36 15.51 32.18
CA LEU A 11 1.61 15.37 30.93
C LEU A 11 2.22 16.20 29.81
N ALA A 12 2.64 17.43 30.10
CA ALA A 12 3.36 18.27 29.14
C ALA A 12 4.67 17.60 28.70
N ALA A 13 5.45 17.07 29.64
CA ALA A 13 6.67 16.32 29.34
C ALA A 13 6.37 15.07 28.48
N ALA A 14 5.30 14.33 28.78
CA ALA A 14 4.88 13.16 28.01
C ALA A 14 4.45 13.54 26.59
N LEU A 15 3.68 14.62 26.43
CA LEU A 15 3.24 15.13 25.13
C LEU A 15 4.43 15.63 24.31
N ILE A 16 5.29 16.48 24.89
CA ILE A 16 6.51 16.97 24.25
C ILE A 16 7.38 15.79 23.81
N SER A 17 7.60 14.82 24.69
CA SER A 17 8.39 13.63 24.39
C SER A 17 7.76 12.78 23.27
N GLY A 18 6.44 12.63 23.26
CA GLY A 18 5.72 11.87 22.23
C GLY A 18 5.73 12.56 20.86
N PHE A 19 5.53 13.88 20.80
CA PHE A 19 5.65 14.65 19.56
C PHE A 19 7.10 14.69 19.07
N ALA A 20 8.08 14.93 19.95
CA ALA A 20 9.49 14.87 19.62
C ALA A 20 9.91 13.47 19.16
N TRP A 21 9.35 12.39 19.75
CA TRP A 21 9.57 11.03 19.28
C TRP A 21 9.06 10.83 17.86
N TYR A 22 7.84 11.30 17.56
CA TYR A 22 7.30 11.23 16.21
C TYR A 22 8.12 12.05 15.21
N GLU A 23 8.50 13.27 15.56
CA GLU A 23 9.32 14.14 14.71
C GLU A 23 10.70 13.53 14.42
N ARG A 24 11.35 12.94 15.43
CA ARG A 24 12.62 12.20 15.27
C ARG A 24 12.53 11.01 14.34
N THR A 25 11.33 10.45 14.09
CA THR A 25 11.15 9.42 13.06
C THR A 25 11.20 9.97 11.63
N HIS A 26 11.33 11.29 11.45
CA HIS A 26 11.34 11.99 10.16
C HIS A 26 10.21 11.53 9.24
N PRO A 27 8.94 11.63 9.69
CA PRO A 27 7.81 11.08 8.97
C PRO A 27 7.64 11.80 7.63
N GLY A 28 7.67 11.04 6.53
CA GLY A 28 7.41 11.60 5.21
C GLY A 28 6.02 12.23 5.11
N SER A 29 5.83 13.17 4.19
CA SER A 29 4.55 13.91 4.00
C SER A 29 3.31 13.01 3.87
N ARG A 30 3.46 11.82 3.30
CA ARG A 30 2.38 10.82 3.20
C ARG A 30 2.02 10.17 4.55
N MET A 31 3.01 9.94 5.41
CA MET A 31 2.78 9.43 6.76
C MET A 31 2.12 10.50 7.63
N LEU A 32 2.56 11.75 7.52
CA LEU A 32 1.92 12.90 8.16
C LEU A 32 0.45 13.02 7.74
N ALA A 33 0.16 12.95 6.43
CA ALA A 33 -1.20 13.00 5.92
C ALA A 33 -2.06 11.82 6.43
N LEU A 34 -1.49 10.61 6.51
CA LEU A 34 -2.21 9.45 7.05
C LEU A 34 -2.51 9.60 8.55
N VAL A 35 -1.52 10.04 9.33
CA VAL A 35 -1.70 10.31 10.76
C VAL A 35 -2.77 11.38 10.97
N ALA A 36 -2.73 12.47 10.21
CA ALA A 36 -3.77 13.51 10.25
C ALA A 36 -5.15 12.97 9.86
N THR A 37 -5.24 12.11 8.83
CA THR A 37 -6.50 11.49 8.39
C THR A 37 -7.06 10.56 9.47
N MET A 38 -6.19 9.76 10.11
CA MET A 38 -6.60 8.86 11.20
C MET A 38 -7.03 9.65 12.44
N ALA A 39 -6.33 10.74 12.78
CA ALA A 39 -6.71 11.63 13.86
C ALA A 39 -8.07 12.30 13.58
N GLY A 40 -8.29 12.77 12.36
CA GLY A 40 -9.57 13.31 11.90
C GLY A 40 -10.70 12.27 11.96
N LEU A 41 -10.45 11.05 11.50
CA LEU A 41 -11.43 9.95 11.59
C LEU A 41 -11.76 9.60 13.04
N ALA A 42 -10.77 9.57 13.94
CA ALA A 42 -10.98 9.32 15.35
C ALA A 42 -11.76 10.44 16.05
N ALA A 43 -11.48 11.70 15.70
CA ALA A 43 -12.21 12.87 16.17
C ALA A 43 -13.67 12.87 15.67
N ILE A 44 -13.90 12.65 14.37
CA ILE A 44 -15.24 12.53 13.78
C ILE A 44 -16.00 11.36 14.40
N GLY A 45 -15.33 10.22 14.62
CA GLY A 45 -15.92 9.08 15.32
C GLY A 45 -16.39 9.44 16.73
N ARG A 46 -15.62 10.24 17.47
CA ARG A 46 -16.04 10.74 18.78
C ARG A 46 -17.31 11.61 18.69
N ILE A 47 -17.37 12.47 17.67
CA ILE A 47 -18.46 13.43 17.46
C ILE A 47 -19.74 12.71 17.01
N ALA A 48 -19.65 11.81 16.04
CA ALA A 48 -20.78 11.08 15.48
C ALA A 48 -21.50 10.22 16.52
N PHE A 49 -20.78 9.73 17.52
CA PHE A 49 -21.33 8.91 18.60
C PHE A 49 -21.53 9.67 19.92
N ALA A 50 -21.41 11.00 19.91
CA ALA A 50 -21.70 11.83 21.08
C ALA A 50 -23.11 11.61 21.69
N PRO A 51 -24.17 11.30 20.91
CA PRO A 51 -25.49 11.02 21.47
C PRO A 51 -25.58 9.71 22.29
N ILE A 52 -24.62 8.80 22.16
CA ILE A 52 -24.61 7.54 22.91
C ILE A 52 -23.64 7.68 24.10
N PRO A 53 -24.14 7.62 25.34
CA PRO A 53 -23.31 7.81 26.53
C PRO A 53 -22.08 6.90 26.54
N ASN A 54 -20.92 7.52 26.56
CA ASN A 54 -19.58 6.90 26.64
C ASN A 54 -19.20 5.82 25.61
N VAL A 55 -19.98 5.65 24.54
CA VAL A 55 -19.68 4.69 23.47
C VAL A 55 -19.04 5.43 22.30
N LYS A 56 -17.73 5.29 22.11
CA LYS A 56 -16.97 6.02 21.07
C LYS A 56 -15.95 5.10 20.38
N PRO A 57 -15.90 5.05 19.05
CA PRO A 57 -14.93 4.24 18.30
C PRO A 57 -13.50 4.81 18.32
N THR A 58 -13.30 5.97 18.96
CA THR A 58 -12.04 6.73 19.00
C THR A 58 -10.86 5.87 19.45
N THR A 59 -11.00 5.15 20.57
CA THR A 59 -9.95 4.29 21.13
C THR A 59 -9.57 3.16 20.16
N ASP A 60 -10.54 2.56 19.45
CA ASP A 60 -10.28 1.49 18.48
C ASP A 60 -9.46 2.00 17.29
N ILE A 61 -9.85 3.17 16.76
CA ILE A 61 -9.17 3.80 15.61
C ILE A 61 -7.71 4.10 15.98
N ILE A 62 -7.47 4.62 17.18
CA ILE A 62 -6.14 4.98 17.68
C ILE A 62 -5.30 3.73 17.98
N PHE A 63 -5.88 2.73 18.64
CA PHE A 63 -5.23 1.45 18.89
C PHE A 63 -4.81 0.78 17.57
N ILE A 64 -5.72 0.74 16.60
CA ILE A 64 -5.46 0.16 15.27
C ILE A 64 -4.41 0.98 14.52
N ALA A 65 -4.42 2.32 14.62
CA ALA A 65 -3.37 3.16 14.05
C ALA A 65 -2.01 2.82 14.63
N GLY A 66 -1.91 2.66 15.96
CA GLY A 66 -0.68 2.23 16.64
C GLY A 66 -0.22 0.83 16.24
N PHE A 67 -1.15 -0.14 16.24
CA PHE A 67 -0.89 -1.52 15.82
C PHE A 67 -0.37 -1.58 14.38
N ALA A 68 -0.97 -0.79 13.49
CA ALA A 68 -0.65 -0.82 12.07
C ALA A 68 0.56 0.03 11.71
N LEU A 69 0.76 1.20 12.32
CA LEU A 69 1.76 2.21 11.91
C LEU A 69 2.98 2.30 12.85
N GLY A 70 2.85 1.80 14.08
CA GLY A 70 3.87 1.90 15.13
C GLY A 70 3.52 2.92 16.21
N GLY A 71 4.34 2.93 17.27
CA GLY A 71 4.01 3.66 18.50
C GLY A 71 3.99 5.18 18.35
N ALA A 72 4.98 5.77 17.67
CA ALA A 72 5.03 7.23 17.51
C ALA A 72 3.86 7.77 16.66
N PRO A 73 3.53 7.19 15.48
CA PRO A 73 2.33 7.57 14.75
C PRO A 73 1.04 7.34 15.54
N GLY A 74 0.92 6.20 16.24
CA GLY A 74 -0.25 5.89 17.07
C GLY A 74 -0.46 6.90 18.21
N PHE A 75 0.62 7.31 18.87
CA PHE A 75 0.58 8.32 19.93
C PHE A 75 0.05 9.65 19.40
N VAL A 76 0.60 10.13 18.27
CA VAL A 76 0.19 11.40 17.66
C VAL A 76 -1.24 11.35 17.16
N VAL A 77 -1.70 10.23 16.59
CA VAL A 77 -3.12 10.06 16.21
C VAL A 77 -4.02 10.25 17.43
N GLY A 78 -3.68 9.67 18.58
CA GLY A 78 -4.43 9.81 19.82
C GLY A 78 -4.43 11.24 20.37
N ALA A 79 -3.26 11.86 20.47
CA ALA A 79 -3.10 13.21 20.98
C ALA A 79 -3.84 14.25 20.13
N VAL A 80 -3.68 14.18 18.80
CA VAL A 80 -4.32 15.13 17.87
C VAL A 80 -5.83 14.89 17.80
N ALA A 81 -6.30 13.63 17.84
CA ALA A 81 -7.73 13.34 17.85
C ALA A 81 -8.43 13.94 19.09
N ALA A 82 -7.79 13.85 20.26
CA ALA A 82 -8.29 14.45 21.48
C ALA A 82 -8.42 15.97 21.34
N LEU A 83 -7.34 16.64 20.95
CA LEU A 83 -7.28 18.08 20.79
C LEU A 83 -8.28 18.59 19.75
N ALA A 84 -8.34 17.93 18.59
CA ALA A 84 -9.22 18.31 17.49
C ALA A 84 -10.70 18.13 17.84
N SER A 85 -11.07 17.02 18.49
CA SER A 85 -12.46 16.81 18.90
C SER A 85 -12.89 17.77 20.02
N ASN A 86 -11.97 18.18 20.89
CA ASN A 86 -12.26 19.17 21.93
C ASN A 86 -12.46 20.60 21.40
N LEU A 87 -12.18 20.88 20.12
CA LEU A 87 -12.63 22.13 19.49
C LEU A 87 -14.16 22.24 19.46
N LEU A 88 -14.87 21.11 19.46
CA LEU A 88 -16.34 21.06 19.50
C LEU A 88 -16.88 20.80 20.91
N PHE A 89 -16.17 20.03 21.74
CA PHE A 89 -16.60 19.69 23.11
C PHE A 89 -16.09 20.66 24.19
N GLY A 90 -15.28 21.66 23.81
CA GLY A 90 -14.59 22.55 24.73
C GLY A 90 -13.24 22.02 25.19
N GLN A 91 -12.30 22.95 25.39
CA GLN A 91 -10.99 22.68 25.98
C GLN A 91 -11.03 22.91 27.48
N GLY A 92 -10.18 22.21 28.21
CA GLY A 92 -10.06 22.35 29.67
C GLY A 92 -8.95 21.49 30.24
N PRO A 93 -8.81 21.44 31.59
CA PRO A 93 -7.73 20.72 32.26
C PRO A 93 -7.67 19.23 31.92
N TRP A 94 -8.78 18.62 31.49
CA TRP A 94 -8.86 17.24 31.01
C TRP A 94 -8.22 17.00 29.65
N THR A 95 -7.93 18.04 28.87
CA THR A 95 -7.45 17.90 27.49
C THR A 95 -6.07 17.25 27.42
N PRO A 96 -5.05 17.70 28.17
CA PRO A 96 -3.76 17.02 28.21
C PRO A 96 -3.87 15.56 28.66
N TRP A 97 -4.75 15.26 29.62
CA TRP A 97 -5.03 13.89 30.05
C TRP A 97 -5.61 13.03 28.92
N GLN A 98 -6.61 13.54 28.19
CA GLN A 98 -7.19 12.83 27.05
C GLN A 98 -6.16 12.60 25.94
N MET A 99 -5.32 13.60 25.67
CA MET A 99 -4.27 13.50 24.66
C MET A 99 -3.26 12.38 25.01
N VAL A 100 -2.81 12.34 26.27
CA VAL A 100 -1.86 11.33 26.75
C VAL A 100 -2.53 9.95 26.82
N ALA A 101 -3.73 9.85 27.40
CA ALA A 101 -4.44 8.57 27.57
C ALA A 101 -4.67 7.87 26.24
N TRP A 102 -5.22 8.58 25.26
CA TRP A 102 -5.40 8.03 23.92
C TRP A 102 -4.09 7.83 23.18
N GLY A 103 -3.11 8.70 23.37
CA GLY A 103 -1.75 8.48 22.85
C GLY A 103 -1.17 7.15 23.33
N LEU A 104 -1.34 6.82 24.62
CA LEU A 104 -0.93 5.55 25.22
C LEU A 104 -1.72 4.36 24.67
N CYS A 105 -3.01 4.50 24.35
CA CYS A 105 -3.74 3.45 23.63
C CYS A 105 -3.11 3.14 22.26
N GLY A 106 -2.60 4.15 21.56
CA GLY A 106 -1.83 3.99 20.32
C GLY A 106 -0.50 3.28 20.55
N VAL A 107 0.24 3.65 21.60
CA VAL A 107 1.47 2.95 21.99
C VAL A 107 1.19 1.49 22.33
N PHE A 108 0.12 1.21 23.09
CA PHE A 108 -0.31 -0.14 23.44
C PHE A 108 -0.64 -0.97 22.19
N GLY A 109 -1.38 -0.41 21.24
CA GLY A 109 -1.63 -1.03 19.95
C GLY A 109 -0.33 -1.42 19.24
N ALA A 110 0.68 -0.55 19.25
CA ALA A 110 1.98 -0.83 18.64
C ALA A 110 2.76 -1.94 19.35
N LEU A 111 2.69 -2.02 20.69
CA LEU A 111 3.31 -3.10 21.46
C LEU A 111 2.68 -4.45 21.09
N VAL A 112 1.35 -4.51 21.01
CA VAL A 112 0.63 -5.71 20.55
C VAL A 112 0.98 -6.04 19.10
N GLY A 113 1.04 -5.05 18.22
CA GLY A 113 1.43 -5.22 16.82
C GLY A 113 2.83 -5.82 16.67
N ARG A 114 3.78 -5.40 17.50
CA ARG A 114 5.13 -5.98 17.56
C ARG A 114 5.13 -7.41 18.10
N ALA A 115 4.47 -7.65 19.23
CA ALA A 115 4.42 -8.96 19.89
C ALA A 115 3.76 -10.04 19.01
N THR A 116 2.77 -9.65 18.21
CA THR A 116 1.99 -10.57 17.36
C THR A 116 2.51 -10.67 15.92
N GLY A 117 3.58 -9.94 15.56
CA GLY A 117 4.00 -9.82 14.16
C GLY A 117 2.90 -9.26 13.26
N GLN A 118 2.03 -8.40 13.81
CA GLN A 118 0.85 -7.80 13.20
C GLN A 118 -0.19 -8.81 12.69
N GLN A 119 -0.21 -10.02 13.24
CA GLN A 119 -1.21 -11.06 12.96
C GLN A 119 -2.10 -11.27 14.18
N ILE A 120 -3.34 -10.78 14.11
CA ILE A 120 -4.29 -10.90 15.23
C ILE A 120 -5.67 -11.34 14.75
N GLY A 121 -6.30 -12.22 15.53
CA GLY A 121 -7.67 -12.67 15.30
C GLY A 121 -8.70 -11.59 15.68
N ARG A 122 -9.91 -11.67 15.10
CA ARG A 122 -11.00 -10.70 15.31
C ARG A 122 -11.38 -10.53 16.79
N ILE A 123 -11.48 -11.64 17.52
CA ILE A 123 -11.89 -11.64 18.93
C ILE A 123 -10.80 -11.00 19.79
N TRP A 124 -9.54 -11.42 19.63
CA TRP A 124 -8.42 -10.86 20.37
C TRP A 124 -8.19 -9.37 20.08
N LEU A 125 -8.37 -8.94 18.83
CA LEU A 125 -8.33 -7.51 18.50
C LEU A 125 -9.39 -6.73 19.29
N ALA A 126 -10.61 -7.25 19.35
CA ALA A 126 -11.69 -6.58 20.05
C ALA A 126 -11.50 -6.55 21.57
N LEU A 127 -11.07 -7.66 22.17
CA LEU A 127 -10.78 -7.73 23.60
C LEU A 127 -9.66 -6.75 23.99
N LEU A 128 -8.61 -6.64 23.18
CA LEU A 128 -7.52 -5.69 23.44
C LEU A 128 -7.92 -4.24 23.21
N CYS A 129 -8.85 -3.96 22.29
CA CYS A 129 -9.45 -2.63 22.17
C CYS A 129 -10.31 -2.29 23.40
N GLY A 130 -11.08 -3.25 23.91
CA GLY A 130 -11.80 -3.10 25.18
C GLY A 130 -10.87 -2.84 26.36
N LEU A 131 -9.77 -3.58 26.45
CA LEU A 131 -8.73 -3.37 27.48
C LEU A 131 -8.08 -1.98 27.35
N ALA A 132 -7.81 -1.52 26.12
CA ALA A 132 -7.34 -0.16 25.87
C ALA A 132 -8.36 0.89 26.33
N GLY A 133 -9.66 0.63 26.16
CA GLY A 133 -10.75 1.47 26.65
C GLY A 133 -10.79 1.55 28.19
N LEU A 134 -10.60 0.43 28.89
CA LEU A 134 -10.47 0.42 30.36
C LEU A 134 -9.24 1.20 30.83
N GLY A 135 -8.10 1.03 30.15
CA GLY A 135 -6.88 1.78 30.44
C GLY A 135 -7.06 3.29 30.24
N PHE A 136 -7.79 3.70 29.20
CA PHE A 136 -8.19 5.10 29.02
C PHE A 136 -9.05 5.59 30.19
N GLY A 137 -10.08 4.82 30.59
CA GLY A 137 -10.95 5.14 31.72
C GLY A 137 -10.19 5.38 33.01
N ALA A 138 -9.27 4.49 33.37
CA ALA A 138 -8.44 4.62 34.57
C ALA A 138 -7.60 5.92 34.58
N ILE A 139 -7.05 6.32 33.43
CA ILE A 139 -6.31 7.59 33.32
C ILE A 139 -7.25 8.79 33.47
N MET A 140 -8.46 8.71 32.93
CA MET A 140 -9.46 9.77 33.07
C MET A 140 -9.99 9.89 34.51
N ASP A 141 -10.15 8.78 35.22
CA ASP A 141 -10.45 8.79 36.66
C ASP A 141 -9.33 9.50 37.43
N GLY A 142 -8.07 9.27 37.02
CA GLY A 142 -6.91 10.01 37.50
C GLY A 142 -6.96 11.52 37.22
N SER A 143 -7.46 11.93 36.05
CA SER A 143 -7.68 13.33 35.71
C SER A 143 -8.67 13.99 36.68
N ILE A 144 -9.77 13.32 37.00
CA ILE A 144 -10.77 13.82 37.96
C ILE A 144 -10.16 13.88 39.36
N TRP A 145 -9.46 12.83 39.76
CA TRP A 145 -8.81 12.72 41.07
C TRP A 145 -7.81 13.84 41.32
N VAL A 146 -6.93 14.09 40.36
CA VAL A 146 -5.90 15.13 40.51
C VAL A 146 -6.50 16.54 40.48
N THR A 147 -7.53 16.77 39.66
CA THR A 147 -8.05 18.13 39.38
C THR A 147 -9.17 18.56 40.33
N TYR A 148 -9.96 17.61 40.88
CA TYR A 148 -11.22 17.95 41.56
C TYR A 148 -11.42 17.27 42.92
N ALA A 149 -10.60 16.29 43.33
CA ALA A 149 -10.88 15.51 44.55
C ALA A 149 -10.52 16.22 45.87
N GLY A 150 -9.81 17.36 45.83
CA GLY A 150 -9.39 18.10 47.03
C GLY A 150 -8.34 17.38 47.91
N GLY A 151 -8.01 16.12 47.62
CA GLY A 151 -6.98 15.31 48.30
C GLY A 151 -6.53 14.10 47.48
N GLN A 152 -5.24 13.80 47.52
CA GLN A 152 -4.55 12.86 46.61
C GLN A 152 -4.18 11.55 47.30
N GLY A 153 -5.09 11.02 48.12
CA GLY A 153 -4.99 9.67 48.67
C GLY A 153 -5.54 8.61 47.71
N ILE A 154 -5.05 7.37 47.86
CA ILE A 154 -5.50 6.23 47.05
C ILE A 154 -6.99 5.91 47.26
N THR A 155 -7.53 6.20 48.45
CA THR A 155 -8.94 6.02 48.79
C THR A 155 -9.86 6.90 47.96
N GLN A 156 -9.49 8.17 47.72
CA GLN A 156 -10.26 9.07 46.85
C GLN A 156 -10.23 8.57 45.39
N TYR A 157 -9.08 8.13 44.89
CA TYR A 157 -8.99 7.57 43.54
C TYR A 157 -9.87 6.32 43.38
N LEU A 158 -9.87 5.42 44.36
CA LEU A 158 -10.72 4.22 44.35
C LEU A 158 -12.21 4.58 44.40
N ALA A 159 -12.60 5.59 45.17
CA ALA A 159 -13.99 6.08 45.20
C ALA A 159 -14.43 6.67 43.85
N ILE A 160 -13.57 7.45 43.19
CA ILE A 160 -13.81 7.99 41.84
C ILE A 160 -13.88 6.86 40.80
N SER A 161 -12.98 5.88 40.89
CA SER A 161 -12.95 4.73 39.98
C SER A 161 -14.20 3.86 40.14
N ALA A 162 -14.66 3.66 41.39
CA ALA A 162 -15.88 2.89 41.68
C ALA A 162 -17.13 3.57 41.10
N THR A 163 -17.24 4.90 41.23
CA THR A 163 -18.37 5.67 40.67
C THR A 163 -18.31 5.78 39.14
N SER A 164 -17.11 5.76 38.55
CA SER A 164 -16.90 5.83 37.09
C SER A 164 -16.97 4.46 36.40
N LEU A 165 -17.00 3.36 37.17
CA LEU A 165 -16.97 1.99 36.65
C LEU A 165 -18.06 1.68 35.61
N PRO A 166 -19.34 2.05 35.79
CA PRO A 166 -20.37 1.78 34.78
C PRO A 166 -20.06 2.44 33.43
N PHE A 167 -19.54 3.68 33.48
CA PHE A 167 -19.13 4.40 32.28
C PHE A 167 -17.91 3.77 31.62
N ASN A 168 -16.91 3.36 32.40
CA ASN A 168 -15.71 2.69 31.90
C ASN A 168 -16.03 1.33 31.26
N VAL A 169 -16.97 0.58 31.85
CA VAL A 169 -17.49 -0.67 31.27
C VAL A 169 -18.26 -0.41 29.98
N ALA A 170 -19.14 0.60 29.95
CA ALA A 170 -19.86 0.97 28.73
C ALA A 170 -18.91 1.38 27.60
N HIS A 171 -17.84 2.11 27.92
CA HIS A 171 -16.80 2.46 26.95
C HIS A 171 -16.11 1.21 26.39
N ALA A 172 -15.60 0.35 27.28
CA ALA A 172 -14.91 -0.87 26.90
C ALA A 172 -15.78 -1.82 26.07
N LEU A 173 -17.06 -2.00 26.43
CA LEU A 173 -18.02 -2.78 25.66
C LEU A 173 -18.28 -2.16 24.28
N GLY A 174 -18.44 -0.83 24.22
CA GLY A 174 -18.50 -0.10 22.96
C GLY A 174 -17.30 -0.40 22.07
N ASN A 175 -16.08 -0.31 22.62
CA ASN A 175 -14.85 -0.64 21.91
C ASN A 175 -14.80 -2.08 21.42
N VAL A 176 -15.23 -3.05 22.24
CA VAL A 176 -15.34 -4.45 21.81
C VAL A 176 -16.31 -4.58 20.63
N VAL A 177 -17.50 -3.99 20.72
CA VAL A 177 -18.52 -4.07 19.67
C VAL A 177 -18.04 -3.42 18.37
N PHE A 178 -17.46 -2.23 18.43
CA PHE A 178 -16.92 -1.54 17.26
C PHE A 178 -15.73 -2.28 16.64
N ALA A 179 -14.80 -2.75 17.46
CA ALA A 179 -13.66 -3.52 16.99
C ALA A 179 -14.10 -4.86 16.37
N LEU A 180 -15.13 -5.51 16.92
CA LEU A 180 -15.74 -6.69 16.28
C LEU A 180 -16.35 -6.30 14.93
N ALA A 181 -17.15 -5.24 14.86
CA ALA A 181 -17.87 -4.84 13.64
C ALA A 181 -16.92 -4.36 12.52
N PHE A 182 -16.00 -3.45 12.84
CA PHE A 182 -15.22 -2.71 11.85
C PHE A 182 -13.71 -2.88 11.99
N GLY A 183 -13.21 -3.33 13.15
CA GLY A 183 -11.78 -3.42 13.46
C GLY A 183 -10.95 -4.17 12.40
N PRO A 184 -11.32 -5.38 11.97
CA PRO A 184 -10.59 -6.08 10.90
C PRO A 184 -10.58 -5.35 9.56
N ALA A 185 -11.65 -4.64 9.21
CA ALA A 185 -11.71 -3.89 7.96
C ALA A 185 -10.80 -2.65 8.02
N LEU A 186 -10.87 -1.90 9.11
CA LEU A 186 -10.02 -0.73 9.35
C LEU A 186 -8.55 -1.13 9.41
N LEU A 187 -8.20 -2.14 10.20
CA LEU A 187 -6.83 -2.63 10.34
C LEU A 187 -6.25 -3.05 8.97
N ARG A 188 -7.02 -3.78 8.16
CA ARG A 188 -6.61 -4.15 6.80
C ARG A 188 -6.42 -2.93 5.90
N ALA A 189 -7.29 -1.94 5.98
CA ALA A 189 -7.20 -0.72 5.17
C ALA A 189 -5.92 0.07 5.50
N VAL A 190 -5.63 0.27 6.78
CA VAL A 190 -4.44 0.99 7.25
C VAL A 190 -3.17 0.22 6.91
N MET A 191 -3.13 -1.10 7.15
CA MET A 191 -1.99 -1.96 6.79
C MET A 191 -1.71 -1.98 5.28
N ARG A 192 -2.77 -1.98 4.45
CA ARG A 192 -2.65 -1.88 2.99
C ARG A 192 -2.11 -0.54 2.55
N TYR A 193 -2.49 0.54 3.23
CA TYR A 193 -1.94 1.86 2.92
C TYR A 193 -0.48 1.95 3.35
N ARG A 194 -0.12 1.47 4.55
CA ARG A 194 1.26 1.41 5.05
C ARG A 194 2.21 0.61 4.15
N THR A 195 1.79 -0.55 3.67
CA THR A 195 2.61 -1.37 2.75
C THR A 195 2.91 -0.65 1.42
N ARG A 196 2.19 0.42 1.09
CA ARG A 196 2.49 1.30 -0.05
C ARG A 196 3.38 2.50 0.31
N LEU A 197 3.58 2.75 1.61
CA LEU A 197 4.41 3.83 2.16
C LEU A 197 5.81 3.38 2.57
N ASP A 198 5.97 2.15 3.09
CA ASP A 198 7.26 1.62 3.56
C ASP A 198 8.16 1.23 2.36
N VAL A 199 8.94 2.21 1.88
CA VAL A 199 10.16 2.00 1.08
C VAL A 199 11.33 2.40 1.97
N THR A 200 12.01 1.43 2.58
CA THR A 200 13.16 1.71 3.45
C THR A 200 14.42 1.99 2.63
N TRP A 201 15.03 3.15 2.88
CA TRP A 201 16.33 3.55 2.36
C TRP A 201 17.39 3.33 3.47
N SER A 202 18.53 2.73 3.18
CA SER A 202 19.65 2.55 4.12
C SER A 202 20.72 3.64 3.92
N GLU A 203 20.90 4.59 4.84
CA GLU A 203 21.84 5.71 4.57
C GLU A 203 23.33 5.31 4.52
N PRO A 204 24.15 6.00 3.69
CA PRO A 204 25.60 5.78 3.60
C PRO A 204 26.38 6.50 4.71
N ALA A 205 27.57 6.00 5.04
CA ALA A 205 28.52 6.62 5.97
C ALA A 205 28.97 8.04 5.52
N PRO A 206 29.29 8.95 6.46
CA PRO A 206 29.60 10.34 6.13
C PRO A 206 31.04 10.48 5.59
N ARG A 207 31.21 11.26 4.51
CA ARG A 207 32.48 11.89 4.15
C ARG A 207 32.23 13.29 3.60
N GLY A 208 33.05 14.24 4.06
CA GLY A 208 32.89 15.67 3.89
C GLY A 208 33.24 16.24 2.51
N ALA A 209 33.05 17.56 2.47
CA ALA A 209 33.61 18.59 1.57
C ALA A 209 34.14 18.14 0.19
N VAL A 210 33.48 18.56 -0.89
CA VAL A 210 34.10 19.36 -1.97
C VAL A 210 33.05 20.28 -2.62
N ALA A 211 33.54 21.46 -2.99
CA ALA A 211 32.96 22.72 -3.44
C ALA A 211 32.02 22.77 -4.68
N ALA A 212 31.16 23.80 -4.64
CA ALA A 212 30.92 24.90 -5.60
C ALA A 212 30.70 24.68 -7.11
N GLY A 213 29.73 25.44 -7.64
CA GLY A 213 29.49 25.78 -9.06
C GLY A 213 28.20 25.16 -9.60
N ALA A 214 27.19 25.87 -10.13
CA ALA A 214 27.11 27.23 -10.61
C ALA A 214 25.63 27.70 -10.57
N ARG A 215 25.44 29.00 -10.29
CA ARG A 215 24.19 29.74 -10.54
C ARG A 215 24.17 30.17 -12.01
N ALA A 216 23.04 30.06 -12.68
CA ALA A 216 22.71 30.91 -13.81
C ALA A 216 21.19 31.17 -13.84
N ALA A 217 20.86 32.45 -13.84
CA ALA A 217 19.52 33.00 -13.85
C ALA A 217 18.83 32.84 -15.21
N VAL A 218 17.51 32.73 -15.22
CA VAL A 218 16.69 32.87 -16.44
C VAL A 218 15.68 33.98 -16.19
N GLY A 219 15.83 35.07 -16.95
CA GLY A 219 14.96 36.26 -16.93
C GLY A 219 13.71 36.14 -17.82
N PRO A 220 12.85 37.16 -17.81
CA PRO A 220 11.42 37.06 -18.14
C PRO A 220 11.06 37.20 -19.64
N LEU A 221 11.87 36.65 -20.55
CA LEU A 221 11.55 36.61 -22.00
C LEU A 221 11.03 35.25 -22.50
N ALA A 222 10.89 34.26 -21.61
CA ALA A 222 10.40 32.92 -21.96
C ALA A 222 8.87 32.82 -22.13
N VAL A 223 8.13 33.92 -21.97
CA VAL A 223 6.65 33.92 -21.97
C VAL A 223 6.05 34.08 -23.38
N ILE A 224 6.80 34.62 -24.35
CA ILE A 224 6.26 34.90 -25.69
C ILE A 224 6.43 33.71 -26.67
N ALA A 225 7.37 32.80 -26.41
CA ALA A 225 7.57 31.60 -27.25
C ALA A 225 6.51 30.49 -27.02
N ILE A 226 5.74 30.55 -25.93
CA ILE A 226 4.75 29.53 -25.57
C ILE A 226 3.43 29.72 -26.33
N ALA A 227 3.14 30.93 -26.83
CA ALA A 227 1.87 31.23 -27.49
C ALA A 227 1.78 30.74 -28.95
N LEU A 228 2.91 30.58 -29.66
CA LEU A 228 2.92 30.21 -31.09
C LEU A 228 2.94 28.69 -31.36
N VAL A 229 3.17 27.86 -30.33
CA VAL A 229 3.17 26.39 -30.47
C VAL A 229 1.74 25.80 -30.37
N PHE A 230 0.77 26.54 -29.84
CA PHE A 230 -0.62 26.06 -29.71
C PHE A 230 -1.43 26.09 -31.02
N ALA A 231 -0.96 26.79 -32.06
CA ALA A 231 -1.66 26.88 -33.34
C ALA A 231 -1.44 25.67 -34.28
N ALA A 232 -0.46 24.80 -34.00
CA ALA A 232 -0.11 23.66 -34.87
C ALA A 232 -0.52 22.28 -34.33
N ALA A 233 -1.18 22.20 -33.16
CA ALA A 233 -1.51 20.93 -32.51
C ALA A 233 -2.82 20.27 -32.99
N GLY A 234 -3.51 20.85 -33.98
CA GLY A 234 -4.74 20.32 -34.54
C GLY A 234 -4.52 19.69 -35.91
N LEU A 235 -3.90 18.50 -35.98
CA LEU A 235 -3.96 17.51 -37.08
C LEU A 235 -2.88 16.42 -36.88
N VAL A 236 -3.10 15.46 -35.97
CA VAL A 236 -2.34 14.19 -35.99
C VAL A 236 -3.32 13.02 -35.86
N PRO A 237 -3.38 12.09 -36.83
CA PRO A 237 -4.31 10.97 -36.77
C PRO A 237 -3.98 10.02 -35.61
N ALA A 238 -5.03 9.58 -34.90
CA ALA A 238 -4.96 8.77 -33.68
C ALA A 238 -4.25 7.40 -33.83
N SER A 239 -4.02 6.94 -35.07
CA SER A 239 -3.29 5.70 -35.39
C SER A 239 -1.78 5.79 -35.09
N ALA A 240 -1.15 6.96 -35.26
CA ALA A 240 0.28 7.16 -34.96
C ALA A 240 0.59 7.23 -33.44
N GLN A 241 -0.38 7.69 -32.65
CA GLN A 241 -0.25 7.80 -31.18
C GLN A 241 -0.25 6.42 -30.48
N ALA A 242 -0.89 5.41 -31.09
CA ALA A 242 -1.03 4.07 -30.50
C ALA A 242 0.27 3.25 -30.61
N ALA A 243 1.01 3.38 -31.72
CA ALA A 243 2.28 2.70 -31.94
C ALA A 243 3.45 3.34 -31.14
N SER A 244 3.41 4.65 -30.93
CA SER A 244 4.44 5.38 -30.17
C SER A 244 4.29 5.29 -28.65
N SER A 245 3.14 4.85 -28.13
CA SER A 245 2.87 4.86 -26.69
C SER A 245 3.74 3.88 -25.86
N PRO A 246 3.90 2.59 -26.23
CA PRO A 246 4.85 1.70 -25.55
C PRO A 246 6.29 2.22 -25.65
N LEU A 247 6.69 2.72 -26.83
CA LEU A 247 8.03 3.27 -27.09
C LEU A 247 8.34 4.45 -26.16
N ARG A 248 7.44 5.44 -26.05
CA ARG A 248 7.61 6.60 -25.17
C ARG A 248 7.69 6.21 -23.69
N ALA A 249 6.89 5.23 -23.26
CA ALA A 249 6.96 4.72 -21.89
C ALA A 249 8.28 4.00 -21.60
N ALA A 250 8.81 3.23 -22.55
CA ALA A 250 10.11 2.60 -22.43
C ALA A 250 11.24 3.64 -22.42
N GLN A 251 11.22 4.63 -23.31
CA GLN A 251 12.17 5.74 -23.34
C GLN A 251 12.20 6.51 -22.01
N TYR A 252 11.03 6.78 -21.42
CA TYR A 252 10.95 7.38 -20.09
C TYR A 252 11.67 6.53 -19.04
N LEU A 253 11.46 5.20 -19.04
CA LEU A 253 12.12 4.31 -18.09
C LEU A 253 13.63 4.30 -18.31
N VAL A 254 14.11 4.21 -19.55
CA VAL A 254 15.55 4.29 -19.88
C VAL A 254 16.15 5.60 -19.35
N ALA A 255 15.50 6.74 -19.62
CA ALA A 255 15.95 8.05 -19.13
C ALA A 255 15.88 8.20 -17.60
N ALA A 256 15.01 7.45 -16.93
CA ALA A 256 14.86 7.49 -15.48
C ALA A 256 15.83 6.56 -14.73
N GLN A 257 16.71 5.82 -15.43
CA GLN A 257 17.70 4.94 -14.80
C GLN A 257 18.78 5.75 -14.08
N ASN A 258 19.03 5.41 -12.82
CA ASN A 258 20.10 6.01 -12.04
C ASN A 258 21.48 5.51 -12.47
N SER A 259 22.53 6.23 -12.13
CA SER A 259 23.93 5.90 -12.45
C SER A 259 24.47 4.61 -11.82
N ASP A 260 23.70 3.97 -10.95
CA ASP A 260 24.00 2.65 -10.38
C ASP A 260 23.35 1.50 -11.19
N GLY A 261 22.65 1.81 -12.28
CA GLY A 261 21.95 0.86 -13.13
C GLY A 261 20.54 0.50 -12.66
N GLY A 262 20.07 1.08 -11.55
CA GLY A 262 18.75 0.81 -10.98
C GLY A 262 17.74 1.95 -11.13
N TRP A 263 16.58 1.77 -10.52
CA TRP A 263 15.48 2.72 -10.55
C TRP A 263 14.90 2.98 -9.16
N GLY A 264 14.50 4.23 -8.93
CA GLY A 264 13.69 4.67 -7.80
C GLY A 264 12.22 4.91 -8.16
N SER A 265 11.46 5.52 -7.25
CA SER A 265 10.03 5.81 -7.43
C SER A 265 9.75 6.85 -8.53
N SER A 266 10.67 7.78 -8.74
CA SER A 266 10.73 8.76 -9.83
C SER A 266 12.16 8.87 -10.37
N SER A 267 12.36 9.61 -11.47
CA SER A 267 13.70 9.99 -11.91
C SER A 267 14.44 10.72 -10.78
N GLY A 268 15.72 10.37 -10.57
CA GLY A 268 16.57 10.89 -9.49
C GLY A 268 16.26 10.36 -8.08
N ALA A 269 15.13 9.68 -7.87
CA ALA A 269 14.87 9.01 -6.61
C ALA A 269 15.83 7.83 -6.46
N ARG A 270 16.24 7.56 -5.21
CA ARG A 270 17.22 6.52 -4.90
C ARG A 270 16.81 5.14 -5.46
N THR A 271 17.78 4.31 -5.80
CA THR A 271 17.51 2.98 -6.35
C THR A 271 16.96 2.01 -5.30
N ASN A 272 15.93 1.24 -5.64
CA ASN A 272 15.43 0.15 -4.80
C ASN A 272 14.90 -1.06 -5.58
N ALA A 273 14.71 -2.16 -4.84
CA ALA A 273 14.35 -3.46 -5.39
C ALA A 273 12.98 -3.48 -6.07
N VAL A 274 12.00 -2.78 -5.51
CA VAL A 274 10.62 -2.78 -6.03
C VAL A 274 10.58 -2.10 -7.39
N GLN A 275 11.07 -0.86 -7.48
CA GLN A 275 11.00 -0.10 -8.73
C GLN A 275 11.94 -0.64 -9.79
N THR A 276 13.15 -1.06 -9.44
CA THR A 276 14.06 -1.69 -10.40
C THR A 276 13.47 -2.98 -10.97
N SER A 277 12.88 -3.83 -10.12
CA SER A 277 12.26 -5.08 -10.58
C SER A 277 11.11 -4.82 -11.55
N TRP A 278 10.22 -3.87 -11.25
CA TRP A 278 9.13 -3.52 -12.16
C TRP A 278 9.61 -2.84 -13.44
N ALA A 279 10.61 -1.96 -13.37
CA ALA A 279 11.21 -1.33 -14.55
C ALA A 279 11.80 -2.37 -15.50
N VAL A 280 12.55 -3.33 -14.96
CA VAL A 280 13.10 -4.48 -15.71
C VAL A 280 11.99 -5.30 -16.38
N ILE A 281 10.93 -5.66 -15.63
CA ILE A 281 9.78 -6.39 -16.18
C ILE A 281 9.08 -5.59 -17.27
N GLY A 282 8.89 -4.29 -17.07
CA GLY A 282 8.24 -3.39 -18.03
C GLY A 282 9.02 -3.26 -19.32
N LEU A 283 10.33 -3.01 -19.23
CA LEU A 283 11.24 -2.92 -20.37
C LEU A 283 11.28 -4.24 -21.16
N ALA A 284 11.44 -5.37 -20.48
CA ALA A 284 11.39 -6.70 -21.10
C ALA A 284 10.05 -6.95 -21.81
N SER A 285 8.94 -6.51 -21.21
CA SER A 285 7.61 -6.63 -21.82
C SER A 285 7.49 -5.84 -23.11
N ALA A 286 8.22 -4.74 -23.25
CA ALA A 286 8.27 -3.92 -24.45
C ALA A 286 9.30 -4.40 -25.49
N GLY A 287 9.98 -5.54 -25.24
CA GLY A 287 10.98 -6.10 -26.15
C GLY A 287 12.39 -5.51 -25.98
N TYR A 288 12.63 -4.69 -24.96
CA TYR A 288 13.99 -4.25 -24.62
C TYR A 288 14.70 -5.36 -23.88
N ASP A 289 15.99 -5.57 -24.17
CA ASP A 289 16.87 -6.32 -23.26
C ASP A 289 17.19 -5.42 -22.04
N PRO A 290 16.68 -5.73 -20.84
CA PRO A 290 16.94 -4.91 -19.66
C PRO A 290 18.42 -4.84 -19.28
N LEU A 291 19.25 -5.79 -19.73
CA LEU A 291 20.68 -5.80 -19.44
C LEU A 291 21.49 -4.89 -20.37
N SER A 292 20.96 -4.60 -21.56
CA SER A 292 21.51 -3.59 -22.47
C SER A 292 21.24 -2.14 -22.01
N VAL A 293 20.25 -1.95 -21.13
CA VAL A 293 19.91 -0.64 -20.57
C VAL A 293 20.90 -0.29 -19.46
N HIS A 294 21.83 0.61 -19.79
CA HIS A 294 22.91 1.01 -18.89
C HIS A 294 22.99 2.52 -18.66
N SER A 295 23.38 2.90 -17.45
CA SER A 295 23.71 4.27 -17.08
C SER A 295 25.12 4.30 -16.49
N ARG A 296 26.00 5.10 -17.09
CA ARG A 296 27.46 5.12 -16.79
C ARG A 296 28.09 3.72 -16.79
N GLY A 297 27.75 2.90 -17.78
CA GLY A 297 28.26 1.53 -17.95
C GLY A 297 27.69 0.48 -16.98
N ARG A 298 26.72 0.83 -16.12
CA ARG A 298 26.11 -0.11 -15.16
C ARG A 298 24.71 -0.52 -15.61
N SER A 299 24.48 -1.83 -15.67
CA SER A 299 23.18 -2.45 -15.92
C SER A 299 22.50 -2.89 -14.61
N PRO A 300 21.20 -3.21 -14.61
CA PRO A 300 20.51 -3.68 -13.39
C PRO A 300 20.96 -5.07 -12.90
N ALA A 301 21.80 -5.80 -13.66
CA ALA A 301 22.16 -7.18 -13.36
C ALA A 301 22.72 -7.38 -11.94
N ALA A 302 23.70 -6.55 -11.55
CA ALA A 302 24.37 -6.69 -10.26
C ALA A 302 23.39 -6.43 -9.09
N LEU A 303 22.53 -5.41 -9.22
CA LEU A 303 21.50 -5.08 -8.25
C LEU A 303 20.48 -6.21 -8.09
N LEU A 304 19.98 -6.76 -9.21
CA LEU A 304 19.04 -7.88 -9.18
C LEU A 304 19.62 -9.12 -8.51
N ARG A 305 20.87 -9.48 -8.81
CA ARG A 305 21.56 -10.61 -8.15
C ARG A 305 21.77 -10.32 -6.65
N GLY A 306 22.14 -9.09 -6.29
CA GLY A 306 22.31 -8.66 -4.91
C GLY A 306 21.01 -8.72 -4.09
N TRP A 307 19.87 -8.34 -4.66
CA TRP A 307 18.57 -8.47 -4.00
C TRP A 307 18.05 -9.90 -4.00
N ALA A 308 18.37 -10.70 -5.02
CA ALA A 308 18.06 -12.11 -5.01
C ALA A 308 18.66 -12.80 -3.77
N ALA A 309 19.92 -12.53 -3.44
CA ALA A 309 20.55 -13.07 -2.23
C ALA A 309 19.82 -12.62 -0.93
N ARG A 310 19.36 -11.37 -0.88
CA ARG A 310 18.78 -10.75 0.33
C ARG A 310 17.26 -10.96 0.48
N ALA A 311 16.54 -11.39 -0.55
CA ALA A 311 15.09 -11.58 -0.48
C ALA A 311 14.68 -12.56 0.63
N ARG A 312 13.82 -12.12 1.55
CA ARG A 312 13.36 -12.94 2.69
C ARG A 312 11.90 -13.30 2.61
N THR A 313 11.04 -12.35 2.24
CA THR A 313 9.59 -12.57 2.16
C THR A 313 9.21 -13.27 0.86
N THR A 314 8.08 -13.98 0.84
CA THR A 314 7.54 -14.57 -0.40
C THR A 314 7.33 -13.51 -1.48
N ALA A 315 6.84 -12.32 -1.11
CA ALA A 315 6.64 -11.20 -2.02
C ALA A 315 7.95 -10.69 -2.65
N ASP A 316 9.04 -10.63 -1.87
CA ASP A 316 10.35 -10.27 -2.41
C ASP A 316 10.90 -11.35 -3.33
N ILE A 317 10.74 -12.62 -2.94
CA ILE A 317 11.23 -13.77 -3.70
C ILE A 317 10.53 -13.84 -5.06
N GLU A 318 9.19 -13.77 -5.09
CA GLU A 318 8.41 -13.87 -6.33
C GLU A 318 8.68 -12.71 -7.28
N ARG A 319 8.72 -11.46 -6.77
CA ARG A 319 9.00 -10.26 -7.58
C ARG A 319 10.40 -10.32 -8.18
N THR A 320 11.39 -10.67 -7.36
CA THR A 320 12.79 -10.73 -7.81
C THR A 320 12.99 -11.87 -8.81
N ALA A 321 12.34 -13.02 -8.61
CA ALA A 321 12.39 -14.13 -9.56
C ALA A 321 11.79 -13.76 -10.92
N LEU A 322 10.67 -13.03 -10.93
CA LEU A 322 10.06 -12.50 -12.17
C LEU A 322 10.97 -11.50 -12.87
N ALA A 323 11.61 -10.59 -12.14
CA ALA A 323 12.52 -9.61 -12.72
C ALA A 323 13.80 -10.24 -13.28
N LEU A 324 14.39 -11.21 -12.56
CA LEU A 324 15.55 -11.98 -13.07
C LEU A 324 15.19 -12.70 -14.37
N ALA A 325 14.05 -13.40 -14.41
CA ALA A 325 13.60 -14.11 -15.60
C ALA A 325 13.37 -13.15 -16.78
N ALA A 326 12.76 -11.98 -16.52
CA ALA A 326 12.55 -10.95 -17.52
C ALA A 326 13.87 -10.37 -18.07
N ALA A 327 14.91 -10.29 -17.23
CA ALA A 327 16.26 -9.90 -17.63
C ALA A 327 17.10 -11.05 -18.22
N GLY A 328 16.52 -12.23 -18.43
CA GLY A 328 17.25 -13.39 -18.92
C GLY A 328 18.27 -14.01 -17.96
N ILE A 329 18.25 -13.60 -16.69
CA ILE A 329 19.06 -14.18 -15.62
C ILE A 329 18.30 -15.35 -15.01
N ARG A 330 18.93 -16.53 -14.91
CA ARG A 330 18.29 -17.71 -14.33
C ARG A 330 17.79 -17.41 -12.90
N PRO A 331 16.49 -17.55 -12.61
CA PRO A 331 15.95 -17.27 -11.27
C PRO A 331 16.44 -18.23 -10.17
N SER A 332 17.14 -19.31 -10.52
CA SER A 332 17.85 -20.14 -9.54
C SER A 332 19.01 -19.40 -8.85
N THR A 333 19.46 -18.26 -9.41
CA THR A 333 20.48 -17.40 -8.81
C THR A 333 20.10 -16.99 -7.38
N GLY A 334 21.00 -17.21 -6.42
CA GLY A 334 20.75 -16.93 -5.01
C GLY A 334 19.73 -17.88 -4.34
N GLY A 335 19.38 -19.02 -4.93
CA GLY A 335 18.50 -20.02 -4.31
C GLY A 335 17.04 -19.56 -4.13
N LEU A 336 16.58 -18.60 -4.93
CA LEU A 336 15.20 -18.08 -4.86
C LEU A 336 14.16 -19.18 -5.12
N LEU A 337 14.33 -20.00 -6.15
CA LEU A 337 13.40 -21.09 -6.45
C LEU A 337 13.29 -22.08 -5.28
N THR A 338 14.41 -22.42 -4.65
CA THR A 338 14.43 -23.34 -3.50
C THR A 338 13.68 -22.73 -2.31
N ARG A 339 13.94 -21.46 -1.99
CA ARG A 339 13.21 -20.73 -0.92
C ARG A 339 11.72 -20.59 -1.24
N LEU A 340 11.37 -20.29 -2.48
CA LEU A 340 9.98 -20.20 -2.92
C LEU A 340 9.28 -21.55 -2.71
N LYS A 341 9.85 -22.65 -3.20
CA LYS A 341 9.30 -23.99 -2.97
C LYS A 341 9.14 -24.32 -1.48
N ARG A 342 10.11 -23.97 -0.63
CA ARG A 342 10.00 -24.17 0.82
C ARG A 342 8.89 -23.35 1.47
N SER A 343 8.56 -22.18 0.92
CA SER A 343 7.47 -21.34 1.40
C SER A 343 6.07 -21.80 0.94
N GLN A 344 6.00 -22.75 0.00
CA GLN A 344 4.72 -23.29 -0.45
C GLN A 344 4.16 -24.24 0.62
N ARG A 345 2.92 -24.00 1.02
CA ARG A 345 2.19 -24.84 1.99
C ARG A 345 1.75 -26.16 1.35
N SER A 346 1.41 -27.14 2.18
CA SER A 346 0.92 -28.46 1.75
C SER A 346 -0.34 -28.36 0.88
N ASP A 347 -1.21 -27.38 1.14
CA ASP A 347 -2.41 -27.08 0.37
C ASP A 347 -2.14 -26.40 -1.00
N GLY A 348 -0.87 -26.13 -1.31
CA GLY A 348 -0.43 -25.50 -2.55
C GLY A 348 -0.34 -23.98 -2.51
N SER A 349 -0.85 -23.33 -1.46
CA SER A 349 -0.87 -21.88 -1.34
C SER A 349 0.45 -21.31 -0.85
N PHE A 350 0.61 -20.02 -1.07
CA PHE A 350 1.64 -19.20 -0.46
C PHE A 350 0.98 -18.28 0.55
N ALA A 351 1.29 -18.49 1.84
CA ALA A 351 0.68 -17.83 3.00
C ALA A 351 -0.87 -17.88 3.05
N GLY A 352 -1.52 -18.74 2.27
CA GLY A 352 -2.98 -18.78 2.18
C GLY A 352 -3.61 -17.54 1.52
N LEU A 353 -2.84 -16.78 0.72
CA LEU A 353 -3.28 -15.54 0.09
C LEU A 353 -3.31 -15.68 -1.44
N ILE A 354 -4.35 -15.13 -2.08
CA ILE A 354 -4.52 -15.22 -3.55
C ILE A 354 -3.39 -14.50 -4.28
N ASN A 355 -3.02 -13.31 -3.81
CA ASN A 355 -1.99 -12.50 -4.45
C ASN A 355 -0.65 -13.24 -4.46
N LEU A 356 -0.14 -13.64 -3.28
CA LEU A 356 1.12 -14.37 -3.16
C LEU A 356 1.07 -15.74 -3.83
N THR A 357 -0.07 -16.41 -3.83
CA THR A 357 -0.19 -17.71 -4.53
C THR A 357 -0.12 -17.53 -6.05
N SER A 358 -0.71 -16.45 -6.57
CA SER A 358 -0.71 -16.14 -8.01
C SER A 358 0.69 -15.74 -8.48
N TYR A 359 1.34 -14.79 -7.79
CA TYR A 359 2.69 -14.35 -8.15
C TYR A 359 3.75 -15.43 -7.85
N GLY A 360 3.59 -16.22 -6.79
CA GLY A 360 4.41 -17.40 -6.53
C GLY A 360 4.31 -18.45 -7.66
N LEU A 361 3.11 -18.72 -8.18
CA LEU A 361 2.93 -19.58 -9.35
C LEU A 361 3.63 -19.00 -10.59
N LEU A 362 3.43 -17.71 -10.86
CA LEU A 362 4.07 -17.02 -11.99
C LEU A 362 5.61 -17.08 -11.86
N ALA A 363 6.15 -16.90 -10.66
CA ALA A 363 7.58 -17.01 -10.37
C ALA A 363 8.11 -18.44 -10.55
N LEU A 364 7.35 -19.47 -10.15
CA LEU A 364 7.70 -20.87 -10.43
C LEU A 364 7.80 -21.12 -11.95
N ARG A 365 6.84 -20.60 -12.72
CA ARG A 365 6.84 -20.71 -14.20
C ARG A 365 8.01 -19.94 -14.82
N ALA A 366 8.27 -18.73 -14.35
CA ALA A 366 9.40 -17.90 -14.77
C ALA A 366 10.76 -18.56 -14.47
N SER A 367 10.82 -19.35 -13.39
CA SER A 367 12.00 -20.14 -13.00
C SER A 367 12.16 -21.45 -13.77
N GLY A 368 11.39 -21.65 -14.85
CA GLY A 368 11.49 -22.83 -15.72
C GLY A 368 10.72 -24.06 -15.25
N ARG A 369 9.93 -23.99 -14.16
CA ARG A 369 9.10 -25.15 -13.76
C ARG A 369 7.98 -25.35 -14.77
N SER A 370 7.78 -26.58 -15.24
CA SER A 370 6.66 -26.92 -16.14
C SER A 370 5.30 -26.62 -15.50
N ALA A 371 4.31 -26.31 -16.35
CA ALA A 371 2.91 -26.20 -15.97
C ALA A 371 2.38 -27.50 -15.31
N SER A 372 2.91 -28.65 -15.73
CA SER A 372 2.59 -29.95 -15.15
C SER A 372 3.30 -30.23 -13.83
N SER A 373 4.20 -29.38 -13.33
CA SER A 373 4.90 -29.66 -12.07
C SER A 373 3.94 -29.63 -10.87
N SER A 374 4.15 -30.52 -9.89
CA SER A 374 3.30 -30.63 -8.70
C SER A 374 3.07 -29.29 -7.99
N ALA A 375 4.14 -28.50 -7.80
CA ALA A 375 4.08 -27.17 -7.19
C ALA A 375 3.15 -26.20 -7.94
N VAL A 376 3.25 -26.15 -9.29
CA VAL A 376 2.39 -25.27 -10.11
C VAL A 376 0.94 -25.76 -10.09
N ARG A 377 0.71 -27.08 -10.24
CA ARG A 377 -0.65 -27.64 -10.23
C ARG A 377 -1.36 -27.41 -8.90
N LYS A 378 -0.66 -27.64 -7.77
CA LYS A 378 -1.23 -27.42 -6.42
C LYS A 378 -1.63 -25.95 -6.22
N ALA A 379 -0.77 -25.01 -6.62
CA ALA A 379 -1.10 -23.58 -6.55
C ALA A 379 -2.29 -23.21 -7.44
N ALA A 380 -2.34 -23.71 -8.69
CA ALA A 380 -3.44 -23.45 -9.62
C ALA A 380 -4.78 -24.00 -9.10
N VAL A 381 -4.79 -25.23 -8.59
CA VAL A 381 -5.98 -25.86 -7.97
C VAL A 381 -6.44 -25.07 -6.76
N TRP A 382 -5.51 -24.65 -5.91
CA TRP A 382 -5.84 -23.83 -4.74
C TRP A 382 -6.47 -22.49 -5.15
N ILE A 383 -5.87 -21.79 -6.12
CA ILE A 383 -6.41 -20.54 -6.67
C ILE A 383 -7.83 -20.79 -7.17
N ALA A 384 -8.04 -21.77 -8.06
CA ALA A 384 -9.36 -22.05 -8.63
C ALA A 384 -10.44 -22.32 -7.58
N LYS A 385 -10.11 -23.03 -6.48
CA LYS A 385 -11.03 -23.31 -5.37
C LYS A 385 -11.43 -22.07 -4.56
N ARG A 386 -10.66 -20.98 -4.64
CA ARG A 386 -10.92 -19.72 -3.92
C ARG A 386 -11.75 -18.71 -4.71
N GLN A 387 -12.19 -19.05 -5.93
CA GLN A 387 -13.01 -18.17 -6.73
C GLN A 387 -14.38 -17.91 -6.08
N ASN A 388 -14.80 -16.65 -6.09
CA ASN A 388 -16.10 -16.23 -5.58
C ASN A 388 -17.24 -16.60 -6.55
N SER A 389 -18.49 -16.49 -6.09
CA SER A 389 -19.69 -16.74 -6.92
C SER A 389 -19.81 -15.77 -8.09
N ASP A 390 -19.34 -14.53 -7.94
CA ASP A 390 -19.26 -13.50 -8.99
C ASP A 390 -18.17 -13.78 -10.05
N GLY A 391 -17.36 -14.82 -9.86
CA GLY A 391 -16.25 -15.19 -10.76
C GLY A 391 -14.95 -14.44 -10.51
N GLY A 392 -14.94 -13.47 -9.59
CA GLY A 392 -13.73 -12.77 -9.17
C GLY A 392 -12.97 -13.48 -8.06
N PHE A 393 -11.85 -12.88 -7.68
CA PHE A 393 -11.03 -13.28 -6.55
C PHE A 393 -10.78 -12.09 -5.63
N ASN A 394 -10.47 -12.37 -4.37
CA ASN A 394 -10.09 -11.38 -3.37
C ASN A 394 -8.78 -11.80 -2.69
N PHE A 395 -8.18 -10.88 -1.94
CA PHE A 395 -6.88 -11.05 -1.31
C PHE A 395 -6.70 -12.33 -0.46
N ALA A 396 -7.71 -12.73 0.32
CA ALA A 396 -7.54 -13.74 1.38
C ALA A 396 -8.36 -15.01 1.15
N ARG A 397 -9.65 -14.99 1.53
CA ARG A 397 -10.52 -16.19 1.61
C ARG A 397 -11.72 -16.02 0.67
N ARG A 398 -12.20 -17.13 0.12
CA ARG A 398 -13.47 -17.18 -0.63
C ARG A 398 -14.59 -16.56 0.22
N GLY A 399 -15.41 -15.70 -0.37
CA GLY A 399 -16.54 -15.00 0.27
C GLY A 399 -16.32 -13.50 0.50
N GLY A 400 -15.07 -13.01 0.51
CA GLY A 400 -14.79 -11.57 0.55
C GLY A 400 -15.08 -10.86 -0.79
N ALA A 401 -15.23 -9.54 -0.78
CA ALA A 401 -15.47 -8.76 -1.99
C ALA A 401 -14.32 -8.92 -3.00
N SER A 402 -14.64 -9.35 -4.22
CA SER A 402 -13.66 -9.52 -5.29
C SER A 402 -13.02 -8.18 -5.68
N SER A 403 -11.72 -8.20 -6.00
CA SER A 403 -10.96 -7.02 -6.46
C SER A 403 -10.46 -7.23 -7.90
N ILE A 404 -10.16 -6.13 -8.59
CA ILE A 404 -9.62 -6.21 -9.96
C ILE A 404 -8.21 -6.83 -9.96
N ASP A 405 -7.34 -6.34 -9.09
CA ASP A 405 -5.93 -6.74 -9.06
C ASP A 405 -5.76 -8.23 -8.71
N ASP A 406 -6.49 -8.73 -7.71
CA ASP A 406 -6.43 -10.14 -7.31
C ASP A 406 -7.02 -11.04 -8.41
N THR A 407 -8.11 -10.60 -9.05
CA THR A 407 -8.73 -11.36 -10.14
C THR A 407 -7.82 -11.44 -11.37
N ALA A 408 -7.18 -10.33 -11.73
CA ALA A 408 -6.24 -10.27 -12.83
C ALA A 408 -4.98 -11.10 -12.58
N GLY A 409 -4.42 -11.04 -11.36
CA GLY A 409 -3.29 -11.87 -10.95
C GLY A 409 -3.62 -13.36 -11.00
N ALA A 410 -4.76 -13.76 -10.45
CA ALA A 410 -5.24 -15.14 -10.50
C ALA A 410 -5.47 -15.63 -11.93
N LEU A 411 -6.02 -14.78 -12.81
CA LEU A 411 -6.22 -15.12 -14.21
C LEU A 411 -4.90 -15.38 -14.94
N GLN A 412 -3.90 -14.52 -14.74
CA GLN A 412 -2.55 -14.72 -15.29
C GLN A 412 -1.92 -16.03 -14.76
N ALA A 413 -2.04 -16.29 -13.46
CA ALA A 413 -1.49 -17.51 -12.86
C ALA A 413 -2.16 -18.78 -13.42
N LEU A 414 -3.49 -18.79 -13.55
CA LEU A 414 -4.23 -19.90 -14.15
C LEU A 414 -3.85 -20.11 -15.62
N ALA A 415 -3.67 -19.04 -16.38
CA ALA A 415 -3.17 -19.11 -17.75
C ALA A 415 -1.76 -19.69 -17.83
N ALA A 416 -0.84 -19.22 -16.98
CA ALA A 416 0.53 -19.72 -16.92
C ALA A 416 0.62 -21.20 -16.50
N ALA A 417 -0.36 -21.68 -15.72
CA ALA A 417 -0.52 -23.09 -15.34
C ALA A 417 -1.15 -23.97 -16.44
N GLY A 418 -1.44 -23.43 -17.62
CA GLY A 418 -2.10 -24.16 -18.72
C GLY A 418 -3.62 -24.27 -18.58
N SER A 419 -4.22 -23.60 -17.59
CA SER A 419 -5.68 -23.60 -17.34
C SER A 419 -6.36 -22.30 -17.78
N GLY A 420 -5.74 -21.53 -18.68
CA GLY A 420 -6.25 -20.22 -19.14
C GLY A 420 -7.60 -20.28 -19.87
N ARG A 421 -7.97 -21.45 -20.41
CA ARG A 421 -9.28 -21.71 -21.01
C ARG A 421 -10.24 -22.47 -20.08
N GLY A 422 -9.83 -22.81 -18.87
CA GLY A 422 -10.65 -23.53 -17.89
C GLY A 422 -11.77 -22.67 -17.31
N ARG A 423 -12.77 -23.32 -16.68
CA ARG A 423 -13.96 -22.66 -16.12
C ARG A 423 -13.62 -21.48 -15.20
N ALA A 424 -12.64 -21.65 -14.32
CA ALA A 424 -12.22 -20.58 -13.40
C ALA A 424 -11.65 -19.37 -14.16
N ALA A 425 -10.76 -19.59 -15.12
CA ALA A 425 -10.18 -18.51 -15.93
C ALA A 425 -11.24 -17.78 -16.78
N GLN A 426 -12.18 -18.52 -17.39
CA GLN A 426 -13.29 -17.91 -18.14
C GLN A 426 -14.18 -17.02 -17.26
N ARG A 427 -14.51 -17.47 -16.05
CA ARG A 427 -15.30 -16.70 -15.08
C ARG A 427 -14.56 -15.44 -14.62
N ALA A 428 -13.26 -15.53 -14.35
CA ALA A 428 -12.43 -14.38 -14.00
C ALA A 428 -12.35 -13.36 -15.15
N GLY A 429 -12.21 -13.82 -16.39
CA GLY A 429 -12.24 -12.97 -17.57
C GLY A 429 -13.60 -12.27 -17.75
N ARG A 430 -14.72 -12.98 -17.50
CA ARG A 430 -16.07 -12.38 -17.50
C ARG A 430 -16.23 -11.34 -16.39
N TYR A 431 -15.73 -11.63 -15.19
CA TYR A 431 -15.72 -10.68 -14.08
C TYR A 431 -14.98 -9.39 -14.45
N LEU A 432 -13.75 -9.49 -14.99
CA LEU A 432 -13.01 -8.31 -15.45
C LEU A 432 -13.77 -7.58 -16.57
N ALA A 433 -14.33 -8.27 -17.56
CA ALA A 433 -15.10 -7.60 -18.61
C ALA A 433 -16.32 -6.83 -18.06
N ALA A 434 -16.96 -7.35 -17.01
CA ALA A 434 -18.14 -6.74 -16.39
C ALA A 434 -17.83 -5.55 -15.46
N ARG A 435 -16.58 -5.36 -15.01
CA ARG A 435 -16.17 -4.33 -14.04
C ARG A 435 -15.40 -3.16 -14.64
N GLN A 436 -15.39 -3.03 -15.96
CA GLN A 436 -14.84 -1.86 -16.64
C GLN A 436 -15.68 -0.61 -16.36
N ASN A 437 -15.02 0.50 -16.00
CA ASN A 437 -15.67 1.78 -15.79
C ASN A 437 -15.99 2.48 -17.11
N ARG A 438 -16.86 3.51 -17.06
CA ARG A 438 -17.30 4.28 -18.25
C ARG A 438 -16.15 4.96 -18.98
N ASP A 439 -15.10 5.36 -18.25
CA ASP A 439 -13.89 5.96 -18.82
C ASP A 439 -12.95 4.95 -19.50
N GLY A 440 -13.32 3.67 -19.48
CA GLY A 440 -12.58 2.55 -20.06
C GLY A 440 -11.58 1.90 -19.11
N GLY A 441 -11.28 2.53 -17.96
CA GLY A 441 -10.32 2.03 -16.99
C GLY A 441 -10.93 1.06 -15.97
N TYR A 442 -10.09 0.66 -15.03
CA TYR A 442 -10.44 -0.18 -13.90
C TYR A 442 -10.01 0.45 -12.59
N ALA A 443 -10.89 0.33 -11.60
CA ALA A 443 -10.61 0.68 -10.22
C ALA A 443 -10.01 -0.50 -9.45
N LEU A 444 -9.42 -0.23 -8.30
CA LEU A 444 -8.91 -1.27 -7.42
C LEU A 444 -10.05 -2.17 -6.90
N GLN A 445 -11.11 -1.52 -6.41
CA GLN A 445 -12.34 -2.13 -5.98
C GLN A 445 -13.45 -1.73 -6.96
N PRO A 446 -14.35 -2.66 -7.37
CA PRO A 446 -15.51 -2.30 -8.17
C PRO A 446 -16.27 -1.10 -7.59
N GLY A 447 -16.63 -0.14 -8.45
CA GLY A 447 -17.31 1.10 -8.04
C GLY A 447 -16.38 2.27 -7.70
N GLY A 448 -15.08 2.03 -7.53
CA GLY A 448 -14.10 3.10 -7.32
C GLY A 448 -13.69 3.84 -8.60
N ALA A 449 -12.80 4.83 -8.44
CA ALA A 449 -12.18 5.55 -9.56
C ALA A 449 -11.13 4.71 -10.29
N SER A 450 -11.07 4.85 -11.61
CA SER A 450 -10.11 4.14 -12.45
C SER A 450 -8.66 4.60 -12.20
N ASN A 451 -7.72 3.66 -12.25
CA ASN A 451 -6.29 3.95 -12.17
C ASN A 451 -5.47 3.09 -13.14
N ALA A 452 -4.28 3.57 -13.51
CA ALA A 452 -3.42 2.95 -14.51
C ALA A 452 -2.94 1.55 -14.08
N GLN A 453 -2.62 1.33 -12.81
CA GLN A 453 -2.08 0.06 -12.33
C GLN A 453 -3.12 -1.07 -12.37
N SER A 454 -4.30 -0.84 -11.81
CA SER A 454 -5.41 -1.81 -11.87
C SER A 454 -5.86 -2.06 -13.31
N THR A 455 -5.88 -1.01 -14.14
CA THR A 455 -6.18 -1.16 -15.57
C THR A 455 -5.11 -2.00 -16.28
N ALA A 456 -3.83 -1.77 -15.99
CA ALA A 456 -2.73 -2.52 -16.59
C ALA A 456 -2.76 -4.00 -16.20
N LEU A 457 -3.05 -4.32 -14.93
CA LEU A 457 -3.22 -5.69 -14.48
C LEU A 457 -4.43 -6.35 -15.16
N ALA A 458 -5.58 -5.66 -15.22
CA ALA A 458 -6.76 -6.18 -15.91
C ALA A 458 -6.48 -6.49 -17.39
N VAL A 459 -5.76 -5.62 -18.09
CA VAL A 459 -5.30 -5.85 -19.47
C VAL A 459 -4.43 -7.11 -19.56
N GLN A 460 -3.41 -7.23 -18.72
CA GLN A 460 -2.54 -8.42 -18.72
C GLN A 460 -3.33 -9.70 -18.40
N GLY A 461 -4.26 -9.65 -17.44
CA GLY A 461 -5.19 -10.73 -17.16
C GLY A 461 -5.98 -11.16 -18.39
N LEU A 462 -6.65 -10.22 -19.07
CA LEU A 462 -7.42 -10.49 -20.27
C LEU A 462 -6.56 -11.08 -21.40
N VAL A 463 -5.38 -10.50 -21.65
CA VAL A 463 -4.44 -10.99 -22.67
C VAL A 463 -3.98 -12.42 -22.36
N SER A 464 -3.65 -12.73 -21.09
CA SER A 464 -3.22 -14.06 -20.68
C SER A 464 -4.28 -15.15 -20.95
N ALA A 465 -5.56 -14.76 -20.95
CA ALA A 465 -6.69 -15.63 -21.25
C ALA A 465 -7.06 -15.64 -22.75
N GLY A 466 -6.23 -15.06 -23.62
CA GLY A 466 -6.46 -14.97 -25.07
C GLY A 466 -7.53 -13.95 -25.47
N ARG A 467 -7.91 -13.02 -24.59
CA ARG A 467 -8.87 -11.96 -24.89
C ARG A 467 -8.17 -10.72 -25.41
N ASN A 468 -8.72 -10.11 -26.47
CA ASN A 468 -8.15 -8.90 -27.05
C ASN A 468 -8.57 -7.64 -26.26
N PRO A 469 -7.64 -6.96 -25.56
CA PRO A 469 -7.95 -5.78 -24.77
C PRO A 469 -8.35 -4.55 -25.60
N ASP A 470 -8.04 -4.46 -26.90
CA ASP A 470 -8.50 -3.35 -27.74
C ASP A 470 -10.00 -3.43 -28.05
N ARG A 471 -10.54 -4.66 -28.07
CA ARG A 471 -11.96 -4.93 -28.30
C ARG A 471 -12.76 -4.95 -27.00
N GLN A 472 -12.11 -4.93 -25.83
CA GLN A 472 -12.78 -4.89 -24.54
C GLN A 472 -13.47 -3.54 -24.33
N ARG A 473 -14.80 -3.53 -24.42
CA ARG A 473 -15.65 -2.36 -24.20
C ARG A 473 -16.90 -2.76 -23.44
N ARG A 474 -17.20 -2.07 -22.35
CA ARG A 474 -18.45 -2.23 -21.60
C ARG A 474 -19.37 -1.04 -21.87
N ARG A 475 -20.56 -1.29 -22.43
CA ARG A 475 -21.61 -0.27 -22.66
C ARG A 475 -21.06 0.99 -23.36
N GLY A 476 -20.35 0.81 -24.47
CA GLY A 476 -19.78 1.91 -25.27
C GLY A 476 -18.52 2.56 -24.69
N ALA A 477 -17.98 2.09 -23.55
CA ALA A 477 -16.75 2.63 -22.97
C ALA A 477 -15.54 2.54 -23.94
N ARG A 478 -14.55 3.41 -23.69
CA ARG A 478 -13.23 3.31 -24.33
C ARG A 478 -12.55 1.99 -23.95
N SER A 479 -11.59 1.53 -24.75
CA SER A 479 -10.80 0.35 -24.38
C SER A 479 -9.91 0.64 -23.17
N PRO A 480 -9.54 -0.36 -22.34
CA PRO A 480 -8.64 -0.15 -21.22
C PRO A 480 -7.25 0.35 -21.64
N LEU A 481 -6.78 -0.04 -22.83
CA LEU A 481 -5.55 0.52 -23.40
C LEU A 481 -5.69 2.00 -23.75
N SER A 482 -6.86 2.43 -24.26
CA SER A 482 -7.13 3.86 -24.51
C SER A 482 -7.15 4.67 -23.22
N PHE A 483 -7.64 4.10 -22.12
CA PHE A 483 -7.56 4.73 -20.80
C PHE A 483 -6.10 4.92 -20.36
N ILE A 484 -5.25 3.89 -20.45
CA ILE A 484 -3.83 4.00 -20.10
C ILE A 484 -3.12 5.06 -20.97
N ARG A 485 -3.36 5.05 -22.30
CA ARG A 485 -2.80 6.05 -23.22
C ARG A 485 -3.22 7.48 -22.85
N SER A 486 -4.45 7.68 -22.37
CA SER A 486 -4.93 9.00 -21.93
C SER A 486 -4.24 9.53 -20.67
N LEU A 487 -3.52 8.66 -19.93
CA LEU A 487 -2.74 9.04 -18.75
C LEU A 487 -1.25 9.21 -19.06
N GLN A 488 -0.81 8.95 -20.30
CA GLN A 488 0.58 9.11 -20.72
C GLN A 488 0.89 10.59 -21.02
N SER A 489 1.95 11.10 -20.41
CA SER A 489 2.45 12.45 -20.65
C SER A 489 3.22 12.56 -21.97
N SER A 490 3.47 13.79 -22.43
CA SER A 490 4.35 14.05 -23.57
C SER A 490 5.77 13.51 -23.38
N ARG A 491 6.25 13.46 -22.12
CA ARG A 491 7.54 12.87 -21.73
C ARG A 491 7.50 11.35 -21.55
N GLY A 492 6.39 10.69 -21.88
CA GLY A 492 6.27 9.23 -21.91
C GLY A 492 5.88 8.56 -20.58
N SER A 493 6.01 9.25 -19.44
CA SER A 493 5.56 8.73 -18.15
C SER A 493 4.04 8.59 -18.08
N VAL A 494 3.54 7.56 -17.39
CA VAL A 494 2.11 7.33 -17.17
C VAL A 494 1.70 7.73 -15.76
N ARG A 495 0.66 8.57 -15.65
CA ARG A 495 0.08 8.99 -14.37
C ARG A 495 -0.72 7.86 -13.72
N TYR A 496 -0.76 7.81 -12.39
CA TYR A 496 -1.57 6.83 -11.67
C TYR A 496 -3.06 6.99 -11.98
N SER A 497 -3.54 8.23 -12.00
CA SER A 497 -4.90 8.61 -12.37
C SER A 497 -4.91 10.03 -12.92
N ARG A 498 -6.08 10.54 -13.35
CA ARG A 498 -6.22 11.95 -13.76
C ARG A 498 -5.87 12.95 -12.66
N ALA A 499 -5.97 12.53 -11.39
CA ALA A 499 -5.69 13.36 -10.22
C ALA A 499 -4.28 13.13 -9.64
N SER A 500 -3.56 12.07 -10.02
CA SER A 500 -2.31 11.69 -9.36
C SER A 500 -1.24 11.19 -10.33
N SER A 501 -0.04 11.75 -10.24
CA SER A 501 1.18 11.33 -10.95
C SER A 501 2.18 10.60 -10.04
N ALA A 502 1.72 10.10 -8.87
CA ALA A 502 2.60 9.47 -7.89
C ALA A 502 3.35 8.26 -8.45
N THR A 503 4.62 8.11 -8.06
CA THR A 503 5.49 6.97 -8.41
C THR A 503 5.57 6.69 -9.93
N PRO A 504 5.94 7.69 -10.74
CA PRO A 504 5.82 7.60 -12.19
C PRO A 504 6.65 6.46 -12.80
N VAL A 505 7.78 6.07 -12.21
CA VAL A 505 8.54 4.90 -12.68
C VAL A 505 7.73 3.62 -12.50
N TRP A 506 7.13 3.41 -11.32
CA TRP A 506 6.37 2.19 -11.03
C TRP A 506 5.11 2.11 -11.90
N VAL A 507 4.35 3.20 -11.98
CA VAL A 507 3.12 3.24 -12.78
C VAL A 507 3.43 3.04 -14.26
N THR A 508 4.47 3.69 -14.78
CA THR A 508 4.88 3.53 -16.19
C THR A 508 5.35 2.11 -16.47
N SER A 509 6.09 1.49 -15.55
CA SER A 509 6.57 0.11 -15.69
C SER A 509 5.43 -0.90 -15.85
N GLN A 510 4.41 -0.83 -15.00
CA GLN A 510 3.25 -1.73 -15.09
C GLN A 510 2.38 -1.42 -16.30
N SER A 511 2.22 -0.13 -16.62
CA SER A 511 1.48 0.32 -17.80
C SER A 511 2.16 -0.13 -19.09
N LEU A 512 3.49 -0.14 -19.14
CA LEU A 512 4.27 -0.57 -20.29
C LEU A 512 4.01 -2.04 -20.63
N ALA A 513 3.97 -2.93 -19.63
CA ALA A 513 3.62 -4.34 -19.85
C ALA A 513 2.21 -4.51 -20.46
N ALA A 514 1.25 -3.72 -20.01
CA ALA A 514 -0.10 -3.70 -20.57
C ALA A 514 -0.15 -3.12 -21.99
N LEU A 515 0.51 -1.99 -22.24
CA LEU A 515 0.61 -1.33 -23.54
C LEU A 515 1.26 -2.25 -24.58
N ALA A 516 2.28 -3.02 -24.18
CA ALA A 516 2.92 -4.03 -25.00
C ALA A 516 2.11 -5.34 -25.12
N LYS A 517 0.99 -5.46 -24.41
CA LYS A 517 0.14 -6.66 -24.34
C LYS A 517 0.95 -7.92 -24.01
N ARG A 518 1.90 -7.82 -23.09
CA ARG A 518 2.69 -8.95 -22.61
C ARG A 518 2.32 -9.27 -21.15
N PRO A 519 1.56 -10.35 -20.91
CA PRO A 519 1.24 -10.77 -19.55
C PRO A 519 2.43 -11.48 -18.88
N LEU A 520 2.37 -11.62 -17.56
CA LEU A 520 3.35 -12.38 -16.81
C LEU A 520 3.14 -13.91 -16.98
N PRO A 521 4.22 -14.71 -16.86
CA PRO A 521 5.61 -14.27 -16.83
C PRO A 521 6.07 -13.83 -18.24
N VAL A 522 6.89 -12.77 -18.30
CA VAL A 522 7.46 -12.30 -19.56
C VAL A 522 8.46 -13.34 -20.07
N ARG A 523 8.31 -13.79 -21.32
CA ARG A 523 9.29 -14.65 -21.99
C ARG A 523 10.28 -13.75 -22.72
N ILE A 524 11.56 -14.10 -22.63
CA ILE A 524 12.64 -13.43 -23.37
C ILE A 524 12.31 -13.54 -24.85
N VAL A 525 12.27 -12.41 -25.56
CA VAL A 525 12.37 -12.38 -27.01
C VAL A 525 13.87 -12.36 -27.28
N ARG A 526 14.43 -13.49 -27.70
CA ARG A 526 15.80 -13.54 -28.24
C ARG A 526 15.72 -13.42 -29.74
#